data_AF-A0A847ZWL6-F1
#
_entry.id   AF-A0A847ZWL6-F1
#
_cell.length_a   1.000
_cell.length_b   1.000
_cell.length_c   1.000
_cell.angle_alpha   90.00
_cell.angle_beta   90.00
_cell.angle_gamma   90.00
#
_symmetry.space_group_name_H-M   'P 1'
#
loop_
_entity.id
_entity.type
_entity.pdbx_description
1 polymer ?
#
loop_
_entity_poly.entity_id
_entity_poly.type
_entity_poly.pdbx_seq_one_letter_code
_entity_poly.pdbx_strand_id
1 'polypeptide(L)'
;MSRVSTGLGCALLAVALVACSSGRDKRPTQAPQKSELPPVACAVDPREFADAEKVRDFGNGRGCGVRNAWRLRAINGVKLSQPLVVNCAVANTMSHWLEEVVQPAAERRFGERVTELTVPAGYSCRTRNSVRGAKLSEHAHGNAMDISGFRFEGGDHVTVEQGWFAGRKERKFLADVRAGACGPFKTVLGPGSDRHHNDHLHVDLQRHRSGGSYCR
;
A
#
# COMPACT_ATOMS: atom_id res chain seq x y z
N MET A 1 94.27 -23.37 -14.06
CA MET A 1 94.65 -23.70 -15.45
C MET A 1 93.37 -23.60 -16.29
N SER A 2 92.98 -22.39 -16.68
CA SER A 2 93.17 -21.78 -18.01
C SER A 2 92.41 -22.47 -19.14
N ARG A 3 91.33 -21.83 -19.63
CA ARG A 3 91.19 -21.20 -20.98
C ARG A 3 89.70 -20.88 -21.28
N VAL A 4 89.34 -19.63 -21.60
CA VAL A 4 88.99 -19.08 -22.96
C VAL A 4 87.50 -19.37 -23.32
N SER A 5 86.63 -18.53 -23.89
CA SER A 5 86.61 -17.15 -24.41
C SER A 5 85.15 -16.70 -24.67
N THR A 6 84.94 -15.38 -24.79
CA THR A 6 83.98 -14.62 -25.64
C THR A 6 82.49 -14.99 -25.76
N GLY A 7 81.65 -13.96 -25.61
CA GLY A 7 80.28 -13.94 -26.17
C GLY A 7 79.57 -12.61 -25.91
N LEU A 8 79.72 -11.67 -26.83
CA LEU A 8 79.00 -10.39 -26.91
C LEU A 8 77.52 -10.66 -27.24
N GLY A 9 76.57 -10.02 -26.54
CA GLY A 9 75.15 -10.17 -26.84
C GLY A 9 74.27 -9.17 -26.09
N CYS A 10 74.15 -7.98 -26.67
CA CYS A 10 73.22 -6.94 -26.24
C CYS A 10 71.78 -7.38 -26.56
N ALA A 11 70.91 -7.50 -25.56
CA ALA A 11 69.46 -7.58 -25.77
C ALA A 11 68.75 -6.83 -24.64
N LEU A 12 68.45 -5.57 -24.91
CA LEU A 12 67.47 -4.77 -24.17
C LEU A 12 66.09 -5.40 -24.38
N LEU A 13 65.59 -6.15 -23.40
CA LEU A 13 64.16 -6.44 -23.28
C LEU A 13 63.53 -5.44 -22.32
N ALA A 14 62.89 -4.42 -22.90
CA ALA A 14 61.85 -3.68 -22.22
C ALA A 14 60.59 -4.56 -22.17
N VAL A 15 60.16 -4.94 -20.96
CA VAL A 15 58.81 -5.51 -20.76
C VAL A 15 58.14 -4.78 -19.60
N ALA A 16 56.96 -4.27 -19.94
CA ALA A 16 56.11 -3.34 -19.24
C ALA A 16 55.77 -3.68 -17.78
N LEU A 17 55.74 -2.64 -16.96
CA LEU A 17 55.04 -2.61 -15.67
C LEU A 17 53.55 -2.95 -15.88
N VAL A 18 53.13 -4.14 -15.43
CA VAL A 18 51.70 -4.47 -15.32
C VAL A 18 51.16 -3.78 -14.07
N ALA A 19 50.51 -2.64 -14.28
CA ALA A 19 49.69 -2.00 -13.27
C ALA A 19 48.37 -2.78 -13.12
N CYS A 20 48.21 -3.54 -12.03
CA CYS A 20 46.92 -4.07 -11.64
C CYS A 20 46.03 -2.92 -11.15
N SER A 21 45.32 -2.29 -12.08
CA SER A 21 44.20 -1.38 -11.77
C SER A 21 43.11 -2.18 -11.08
N SER A 22 42.87 -1.89 -9.80
CA SER A 22 41.74 -2.38 -9.03
C SER A 22 40.42 -1.96 -9.70
N GLY A 23 39.86 -2.84 -10.51
CA GLY A 23 38.52 -2.70 -11.06
C GLY A 23 37.53 -2.71 -9.90
N ARG A 24 37.03 -1.52 -9.53
CA ARG A 24 35.84 -1.40 -8.69
C ARG A 24 34.71 -2.08 -9.45
N ASP A 25 34.24 -3.21 -8.93
CA ASP A 25 33.01 -3.86 -9.37
C ASP A 25 31.87 -2.85 -9.33
N LYS A 26 31.55 -2.28 -10.49
CA LYS A 26 30.29 -1.56 -10.69
C LYS A 26 29.20 -2.62 -10.68
N ARG A 27 28.69 -2.94 -9.49
CA ARG A 27 27.44 -3.70 -9.34
C ARG A 27 26.41 -3.04 -10.27
N PRO A 28 25.89 -3.74 -11.28
CA PRO A 28 24.98 -3.13 -12.23
C PRO A 28 23.74 -2.67 -11.46
N THR A 29 23.44 -1.37 -11.56
CA THR A 29 22.17 -0.80 -11.11
C THR A 29 21.07 -1.56 -11.84
N GLN A 30 20.38 -2.46 -11.13
CA GLN A 30 19.28 -3.23 -11.70
C GLN A 30 18.25 -2.26 -12.27
N ALA A 31 17.97 -2.39 -13.56
CA ALA A 31 16.83 -1.72 -14.19
C ALA A 31 15.55 -2.05 -13.39
N PRO A 32 14.59 -1.10 -13.27
CA PRO A 32 13.37 -1.33 -12.53
C PRO A 32 12.65 -2.56 -13.10
N GLN A 33 12.51 -3.60 -12.28
CA GLN A 33 11.84 -4.83 -12.71
C GLN A 33 10.38 -4.51 -13.07
N LYS A 34 9.96 -4.90 -14.29
CA LYS A 34 8.56 -4.86 -14.70
C LYS A 34 7.75 -5.67 -13.68
N SER A 35 6.86 -5.01 -12.95
CA SER A 35 6.04 -5.66 -11.94
C SER A 35 5.15 -6.75 -12.58
N GLU A 36 5.18 -7.97 -12.07
CA GLU A 36 4.42 -9.13 -12.57
C GLU A 36 2.93 -9.12 -12.17
N LEU A 37 2.49 -8.09 -11.43
CA LEU A 37 1.11 -7.97 -10.97
C LEU A 37 0.15 -7.60 -12.12
N PRO A 38 -1.10 -8.11 -12.09
CA PRO A 38 -2.08 -7.84 -13.14
C PRO A 38 -2.40 -6.34 -13.24
N PRO A 39 -2.78 -5.84 -14.44
CA PRO A 39 -3.11 -4.43 -14.62
C PRO A 39 -4.34 -4.06 -13.76
N VAL A 40 -4.21 -2.98 -13.00
CA VAL A 40 -5.31 -2.35 -12.29
C VAL A 40 -5.74 -1.13 -13.10
N ALA A 41 -6.94 -1.17 -13.69
CA ALA A 41 -7.49 -0.05 -14.44
C ALA A 41 -7.80 1.13 -13.50
N CYS A 42 -7.56 2.36 -13.97
CA CYS A 42 -8.13 3.56 -13.37
C CYS A 42 -9.44 3.87 -14.10
N ALA A 43 -10.56 3.93 -13.37
CA ALA A 43 -11.80 4.46 -13.94
C ALA A 43 -11.71 5.98 -14.09
N VAL A 44 -11.27 6.67 -13.02
CA VAL A 44 -11.01 8.11 -12.96
C VAL A 44 -9.59 8.35 -12.43
N ASP A 45 -8.95 9.44 -12.89
CA ASP A 45 -7.66 9.87 -12.35
C ASP A 45 -7.85 10.39 -10.91
N PRO A 46 -7.17 9.82 -9.89
CA PRO A 46 -7.32 10.25 -8.51
C PRO A 46 -7.08 11.73 -8.24
N ARG A 47 -6.36 12.45 -9.11
CA ARG A 47 -6.16 13.91 -8.96
C ARG A 47 -7.45 14.71 -9.13
N GLU A 48 -8.50 14.12 -9.72
CA GLU A 48 -9.80 14.79 -9.89
C GLU A 48 -10.59 14.86 -8.58
N PHE A 49 -10.33 13.97 -7.63
CA PHE A 49 -11.10 13.86 -6.39
C PHE A 49 -10.26 13.82 -5.11
N ALA A 50 -8.93 13.77 -5.20
CA ALA A 50 -8.04 13.62 -4.05
C ALA A 50 -6.79 14.52 -4.15
N ASP A 51 -6.21 14.85 -2.99
CA ASP A 51 -4.78 15.22 -2.93
C ASP A 51 -3.98 13.94 -3.19
N ALA A 52 -3.66 13.74 -4.47
CA ALA A 52 -3.09 12.52 -4.99
C ALA A 52 -1.82 12.78 -5.82
N GLU A 53 -0.80 11.98 -5.55
CA GLU A 53 0.46 11.97 -6.28
C GLU A 53 0.61 10.63 -6.99
N LYS A 54 0.91 10.67 -8.29
CA LYS A 54 1.21 9.45 -9.05
C LYS A 54 2.52 8.85 -8.55
N VAL A 55 2.47 7.59 -8.11
CA VAL A 55 3.68 6.85 -7.73
C VAL A 55 4.04 5.91 -8.87
N ARG A 56 5.33 5.79 -9.16
CA ARG A 56 5.83 4.80 -10.12
C ARG A 56 5.49 3.41 -9.62
N ASP A 57 5.01 2.55 -10.51
CA ASP A 57 4.82 1.14 -10.21
C ASP A 57 6.09 0.54 -9.61
N PHE A 58 5.92 -0.25 -8.56
CA PHE A 58 7.04 -0.85 -7.84
C PHE A 58 6.72 -2.27 -7.40
N GLY A 59 7.76 -3.05 -7.14
CA GLY A 59 7.65 -4.40 -6.61
C GLY A 59 9.01 -4.97 -6.23
N ASN A 60 9.01 -6.03 -5.43
CA ASN A 60 10.23 -6.63 -4.89
C ASN A 60 10.57 -8.01 -5.47
N GLY A 61 9.86 -8.46 -6.51
CA GLY A 61 10.03 -9.78 -7.11
C GLY A 61 9.61 -10.97 -6.21
N ARG A 62 8.97 -10.69 -5.06
CA ARG A 62 8.50 -11.70 -4.09
C ARG A 62 6.98 -11.59 -3.86
N GLY A 63 6.26 -11.14 -4.88
CA GLY A 63 4.80 -10.94 -4.84
C GLY A 63 4.33 -9.60 -4.25
N CYS A 64 5.20 -8.82 -3.58
CA CYS A 64 4.81 -7.50 -3.11
C CYS A 64 5.08 -6.42 -4.17
N GLY A 65 4.18 -5.45 -4.24
CA GLY A 65 4.29 -4.29 -5.12
C GLY A 65 2.95 -3.65 -5.36
N VAL A 66 2.94 -2.48 -6.00
CA VAL A 66 1.69 -1.80 -6.36
C VAL A 66 1.77 -1.41 -7.82
N ARG A 67 0.76 -1.83 -8.60
CA ARG A 67 0.55 -1.34 -9.97
C ARG A 67 -0.40 -0.17 -9.94
N ASN A 68 -0.20 0.74 -10.89
CA ASN A 68 -0.99 1.95 -11.01
C ASN A 68 -1.08 2.66 -9.64
N ALA A 69 0.08 2.81 -9.01
CA ALA A 69 0.19 3.26 -7.63
C ALA A 69 -0.11 4.75 -7.49
N TRP A 70 -0.74 5.12 -6.39
CA TRP A 70 -1.05 6.49 -6.02
C TRP A 70 -0.80 6.69 -4.54
N ARG A 71 -0.20 7.83 -4.20
CA ARG A 71 -0.10 8.31 -2.82
C ARG A 71 -1.21 9.32 -2.58
N LEU A 72 -2.05 9.06 -1.58
CA LEU A 72 -3.19 9.89 -1.23
C LEU A 72 -2.95 10.57 0.12
N ARG A 73 -3.34 11.84 0.25
CA ARG A 73 -3.31 12.61 1.51
C ARG A 73 -4.69 13.09 1.95
N ALA A 74 -5.60 13.29 1.01
CA ALA A 74 -7.00 13.59 1.24
C ALA A 74 -7.83 13.07 0.07
N ILE A 75 -9.10 12.72 0.31
CA ILE A 75 -10.03 12.20 -0.70
C ILE A 75 -11.38 12.88 -0.48
N ASN A 76 -11.94 13.48 -1.52
CA ASN A 76 -13.16 14.29 -1.48
C ASN A 76 -13.14 15.36 -0.37
N GLY A 77 -11.98 15.98 -0.16
CA GLY A 77 -11.76 16.95 0.92
C GLY A 77 -11.57 16.36 2.33
N VAL A 78 -11.79 15.04 2.52
CA VAL A 78 -11.54 14.34 3.79
C VAL A 78 -10.05 14.02 3.91
N LYS A 79 -9.39 14.53 4.95
CA LYS A 79 -7.96 14.28 5.20
C LYS A 79 -7.71 12.83 5.62
N LEU A 80 -6.51 12.35 5.35
CA LEU A 80 -5.99 11.10 5.89
C LEU A 80 -4.97 11.45 6.99
N SER A 81 -5.07 10.79 8.15
CA SER A 81 -4.16 11.03 9.28
C SER A 81 -2.69 10.80 8.92
N GLN A 82 -2.43 10.03 7.87
CA GLN A 82 -1.13 9.88 7.23
C GLN A 82 -1.31 9.56 5.74
N PRO A 83 -0.31 9.85 4.88
CA PRO A 83 -0.38 9.48 3.47
C PRO A 83 -0.44 7.97 3.27
N LEU A 84 -1.30 7.51 2.35
CA LEU A 84 -1.42 6.09 2.01
C LEU A 84 -0.99 5.84 0.57
N VAL A 85 -0.33 4.71 0.34
CA VAL A 85 -0.07 4.21 -1.02
C VAL A 85 -1.03 3.07 -1.32
N VAL A 86 -1.85 3.24 -2.35
CA VAL A 86 -2.82 2.25 -2.83
C VAL A 86 -2.80 2.18 -4.36
N ASN A 87 -3.42 1.16 -4.92
CA ASN A 87 -3.68 1.11 -6.35
C ASN A 87 -4.88 2.01 -6.73
N CYS A 88 -4.99 2.32 -8.01
CA CYS A 88 -6.00 3.24 -8.51
C CYS A 88 -7.46 2.80 -8.28
N ALA A 89 -7.73 1.50 -8.34
CA ALA A 89 -9.07 0.97 -8.12
C ALA A 89 -9.52 1.21 -6.67
N VAL A 90 -8.65 0.97 -5.69
CA VAL A 90 -8.92 1.29 -4.28
C VAL A 90 -9.18 2.78 -4.10
N ALA A 91 -8.37 3.66 -4.72
CA ALA A 91 -8.58 5.11 -4.63
C ALA A 91 -9.97 5.53 -5.13
N ASN A 92 -10.41 5.00 -6.28
CA ASN A 92 -11.73 5.27 -6.85
C ASN A 92 -12.86 4.72 -5.94
N THR A 93 -12.76 3.46 -5.51
CA THR A 93 -13.76 2.84 -4.62
C THR A 93 -13.89 3.60 -3.29
N MET A 94 -12.78 4.07 -2.74
CA MET A 94 -12.78 4.91 -1.53
C MET A 94 -13.50 6.23 -1.74
N SER A 95 -13.27 6.92 -2.86
CA SER A 95 -13.96 8.19 -3.16
C SER A 95 -15.47 7.99 -3.20
N HIS A 96 -15.96 6.97 -3.89
CA HIS A 96 -17.38 6.64 -3.92
C HIS A 96 -17.93 6.27 -2.54
N TRP A 97 -17.24 5.41 -1.80
CA TRP A 97 -17.67 5.00 -0.46
C TRP A 97 -17.72 6.16 0.52
N LEU A 98 -16.76 7.10 0.46
CA LEU A 98 -16.78 8.29 1.31
C LEU A 98 -17.99 9.17 1.00
N GLU A 99 -18.23 9.45 -0.28
CA GLU A 99 -19.30 10.35 -0.71
C GLU A 99 -20.70 9.74 -0.51
N GLU A 100 -20.88 8.47 -0.86
CA GLU A 100 -22.21 7.85 -0.93
C GLU A 100 -22.62 7.15 0.37
N VAL A 101 -21.65 6.78 1.22
CA VAL A 101 -21.91 6.02 2.46
C VAL A 101 -21.48 6.79 3.69
N VAL A 102 -20.20 7.16 3.79
CA VAL A 102 -19.64 7.71 5.04
C VAL A 102 -20.24 9.06 5.35
N GLN A 103 -20.24 10.01 4.39
CA GLN A 103 -20.78 11.34 4.63
C GLN A 103 -22.28 11.31 4.94
N PRO A 104 -23.15 10.59 4.18
CA PRO A 104 -24.56 10.48 4.54
C PRO A 104 -24.79 9.79 5.88
N ALA A 105 -23.97 8.82 6.26
CA ALA A 105 -24.06 8.19 7.59
C ALA A 105 -23.66 9.16 8.70
N ALA A 106 -22.62 9.98 8.49
CA ALA A 106 -22.20 11.01 9.41
C ALA A 106 -23.32 12.04 9.64
N GLU A 107 -23.89 12.58 8.56
CA GLU A 107 -25.00 13.53 8.60
C GLU A 107 -26.23 12.96 9.33
N ARG A 108 -26.65 11.74 9.00
CA ARG A 108 -27.83 11.12 9.65
C ARG A 108 -27.66 10.85 11.14
N ARG A 109 -26.42 10.61 11.59
CA ARG A 109 -26.15 10.14 12.96
C ARG A 109 -25.65 11.26 13.86
N PHE A 110 -24.87 12.19 13.32
CA PHE A 110 -24.20 13.28 14.03
C PHE A 110 -24.66 14.66 13.56
N GLY A 111 -25.24 14.81 12.37
CA GLY A 111 -25.55 16.12 11.78
C GLY A 111 -24.29 16.88 11.37
N GLU A 112 -23.19 16.16 11.13
CA GLU A 112 -21.88 16.70 10.82
C GLU A 112 -21.21 15.86 9.73
N ARG A 113 -20.31 16.49 8.97
CA ARG A 113 -19.45 15.79 8.01
C ARG A 113 -18.23 15.20 8.69
N VAL A 114 -17.71 14.13 8.09
CA VAL A 114 -16.37 13.62 8.42
C VAL A 114 -15.32 14.48 7.71
N THR A 115 -14.31 14.94 8.44
CA THR A 115 -13.21 15.79 7.94
C THR A 115 -11.87 15.06 7.87
N GLU A 116 -11.69 13.99 8.64
CA GLU A 116 -10.47 13.19 8.63
C GLU A 116 -10.76 11.71 8.93
N LEU A 117 -10.04 10.83 8.23
CA LEU A 117 -9.95 9.40 8.54
C LEU A 117 -8.64 9.10 9.26
N THR A 118 -8.73 8.35 10.36
CA THR A 118 -7.55 7.72 10.98
C THR A 118 -7.25 6.43 10.23
N VAL A 119 -6.07 6.35 9.60
CA VAL A 119 -5.73 5.27 8.67
C VAL A 119 -4.44 4.55 9.06
N PRO A 120 -4.50 3.44 9.82
CA PRO A 120 -3.29 2.76 10.29
C PRO A 120 -2.46 2.11 9.18
N ALA A 121 -3.06 1.70 8.04
CA ALA A 121 -2.32 1.04 6.98
C ALA A 121 -2.89 1.24 5.56
N GLY A 122 -1.96 1.33 4.59
CA GLY A 122 -2.18 1.22 3.15
C GLY A 122 -1.28 0.12 2.59
N TYR A 123 -0.37 0.42 1.65
CA TYR A 123 0.64 -0.56 1.24
C TYR A 123 1.50 -1.06 2.42
N SER A 124 1.59 -2.38 2.57
CA SER A 124 2.49 -3.06 3.51
C SER A 124 2.81 -4.46 3.00
N CYS A 125 4.07 -4.74 2.69
CA CYS A 125 4.53 -6.06 2.25
C CYS A 125 4.56 -7.05 3.43
N ARG A 126 3.44 -7.71 3.69
CA ARG A 126 3.29 -8.72 4.74
C ARG A 126 2.31 -9.83 4.36
N THR A 127 2.41 -10.95 5.04
CA THR A 127 1.38 -12.00 5.00
C THR A 127 0.14 -11.57 5.76
N ARG A 128 -1.00 -12.22 5.48
CA ARG A 128 -2.26 -11.99 6.20
C ARG A 128 -2.06 -12.20 7.69
N ASN A 129 -2.55 -11.24 8.47
CA ASN A 129 -2.43 -11.20 9.93
C ASN A 129 -0.97 -11.32 10.42
N SER A 130 0.01 -11.02 9.55
CA SER A 130 1.45 -11.20 9.80
C SER A 130 1.85 -12.62 10.21
N VAL A 131 1.05 -13.63 9.83
CA VAL A 131 1.31 -15.03 10.14
C VAL A 131 2.31 -15.61 9.13
N ARG A 132 3.42 -16.15 9.63
CA ARG A 132 4.45 -16.77 8.78
C ARG A 132 3.85 -17.94 7.98
N GLY A 133 4.11 -17.95 6.66
CA GLY A 133 3.62 -18.99 5.75
C GLY A 133 2.17 -18.80 5.28
N ALA A 134 1.44 -17.82 5.82
CA ALA A 134 0.13 -17.45 5.28
C ALA A 134 0.26 -16.77 3.91
N LYS A 135 -0.85 -16.68 3.18
CA LYS A 135 -0.93 -15.92 1.92
C LYS A 135 -0.55 -14.46 2.14
N LEU A 136 -0.06 -13.80 1.10
CA LEU A 136 0.11 -12.35 1.11
C LEU A 136 -1.24 -11.66 1.39
N SER A 137 -1.16 -10.57 2.14
CA SER A 137 -2.29 -9.67 2.35
C SER A 137 -2.52 -8.82 1.11
N GLU A 138 -3.73 -8.33 0.89
CA GLU A 138 -4.02 -7.36 -0.16
C GLU A 138 -3.29 -6.02 0.06
N HIS A 139 -2.87 -5.70 1.30
CA HIS A 139 -1.95 -4.60 1.57
C HIS A 139 -0.61 -4.75 0.82
N ALA A 140 -0.14 -5.99 0.59
CA ALA A 140 1.09 -6.23 -0.15
C ALA A 140 0.97 -5.86 -1.64
N HIS A 141 -0.26 -5.66 -2.11
CA HIS A 141 -0.61 -5.29 -3.49
C HIS A 141 -1.11 -3.83 -3.61
N GLY A 142 -1.12 -3.07 -2.51
CA GLY A 142 -1.79 -1.77 -2.42
C GLY A 142 -3.30 -1.88 -2.68
N ASN A 143 -3.87 -3.06 -2.48
CA ASN A 143 -5.25 -3.41 -2.82
C ASN A 143 -6.17 -3.40 -1.59
N ALA A 144 -5.69 -2.85 -0.47
CA ALA A 144 -6.41 -2.75 0.79
C ALA A 144 -6.06 -1.47 1.55
N MET A 145 -6.94 -1.11 2.48
CA MET A 145 -6.71 -0.09 3.49
C MET A 145 -7.31 -0.53 4.83
N ASP A 146 -6.74 0.00 5.91
CA ASP A 146 -7.30 -0.08 7.25
C ASP A 146 -7.74 1.33 7.70
N ILE A 147 -8.95 1.45 8.27
CA ILE A 147 -9.49 2.68 8.88
C ILE A 147 -9.82 2.41 10.35
N SER A 148 -9.24 3.16 11.29
CA SER A 148 -9.49 2.99 12.72
C SER A 148 -10.31 4.13 13.36
N GLY A 149 -10.63 5.20 12.64
CA GLY A 149 -11.45 6.27 13.19
C GLY A 149 -11.87 7.35 12.21
N PHE A 150 -12.85 8.16 12.64
CA PHE A 150 -13.52 9.21 11.86
C PHE A 150 -13.65 10.47 12.72
N ARG A 151 -13.03 11.56 12.28
CA ARG A 151 -13.14 12.88 12.91
C ARG A 151 -14.20 13.71 12.21
N PHE A 152 -15.03 14.39 12.98
CA PHE A 152 -16.12 15.21 12.48
C PHE A 152 -15.78 16.71 12.51
N GLU A 153 -16.56 17.53 11.82
CA GLU A 153 -16.37 18.99 11.76
C GLU A 153 -16.39 19.66 13.15
N GLY A 154 -17.25 19.20 14.06
CA GLY A 154 -17.35 19.68 15.44
C GLY A 154 -16.20 19.28 16.35
N GLY A 155 -15.26 18.45 15.85
CA GLY A 155 -14.10 17.97 16.60
C GLY A 155 -14.29 16.62 17.29
N ASP A 156 -15.53 16.11 17.33
CA ASP A 156 -15.85 14.75 17.76
C ASP A 156 -15.01 13.72 16.97
N HIS A 157 -14.67 12.61 17.63
CA HIS A 157 -13.87 11.54 17.04
C HIS A 157 -14.44 10.18 17.43
N VAL A 158 -14.83 9.39 16.44
CA VAL A 158 -15.31 8.02 16.62
C VAL A 158 -14.21 7.06 16.19
N THR A 159 -13.63 6.34 17.15
CA THR A 159 -12.74 5.22 16.85
C THR A 159 -13.54 3.95 16.61
N VAL A 160 -13.03 3.05 15.77
CA VAL A 160 -13.67 1.75 15.52
C VAL A 160 -13.67 0.90 16.78
N GLU A 161 -12.52 0.81 17.46
CA GLU A 161 -12.35 0.02 18.69
C GLU A 161 -13.40 0.35 19.76
N GLN A 162 -13.54 1.63 20.11
CA GLN A 162 -14.43 2.06 21.18
C GLN A 162 -15.85 2.24 20.66
N GLY A 163 -16.02 2.87 19.49
CA GLY A 163 -17.31 3.20 18.90
C GLY A 163 -18.18 1.98 18.63
N TRP A 164 -17.58 0.81 18.38
CA TRP A 164 -18.33 -0.42 18.12
C TRP A 164 -19.12 -0.91 19.34
N PHE A 165 -18.63 -0.61 20.54
CA PHE A 165 -19.24 -0.98 21.83
C PHE A 165 -19.78 0.23 22.60
N ALA A 166 -19.70 1.43 22.01
CA ALA A 166 -20.15 2.68 22.61
C ALA A 166 -21.69 2.87 22.52
N GLY A 167 -22.11 4.13 22.60
CA GLY A 167 -23.49 4.54 22.51
C GLY A 167 -24.18 4.12 21.21
N ARG A 168 -25.51 4.29 21.21
CA ARG A 168 -26.35 3.91 20.05
C ARG A 168 -25.96 4.65 18.78
N LYS A 169 -25.45 5.88 18.89
CA LYS A 169 -25.12 6.75 17.76
C LYS A 169 -23.88 6.25 17.01
N GLU A 170 -22.77 6.10 17.72
CA GLU A 170 -21.47 5.66 17.22
C GLU A 170 -21.56 4.25 16.64
N ARG A 171 -22.18 3.33 17.38
CA ARG A 171 -22.34 1.94 16.92
C ARG A 171 -23.16 1.85 15.64
N LYS A 172 -24.24 2.64 15.52
CA LYS A 172 -25.05 2.65 14.29
C LYS A 172 -24.32 3.32 13.13
N PHE A 173 -23.55 4.38 13.37
CA PHE A 173 -22.69 4.96 12.34
C PHE A 173 -21.68 3.96 11.80
N LEU A 174 -20.92 3.29 12.68
CA LEU A 174 -19.95 2.28 12.27
C LEU A 174 -20.59 1.07 11.58
N ALA A 175 -21.79 0.66 12.02
CA ALA A 175 -22.56 -0.38 11.35
C ALA A 175 -22.99 0.03 9.93
N ASP A 176 -23.52 1.25 9.75
CA ASP A 176 -23.89 1.79 8.43
C ASP A 176 -22.66 1.87 7.50
N VAL A 177 -21.54 2.37 8.02
CA VAL A 177 -20.26 2.54 7.31
C VAL A 177 -19.70 1.20 6.84
N ARG A 178 -19.65 0.19 7.73
CA ARG A 178 -19.22 -1.17 7.39
C ARG A 178 -20.18 -1.85 6.41
N ALA A 179 -21.49 -1.68 6.59
CA ALA A 179 -22.49 -2.26 5.71
C ALA A 179 -22.38 -1.69 4.28
N GLY A 180 -22.26 -0.37 4.13
CA GLY A 180 -22.12 0.27 2.83
C GLY A 180 -20.75 0.07 2.16
N ALA A 181 -19.73 -0.36 2.91
CA ALA A 181 -18.48 -0.83 2.31
C ALA A 181 -18.65 -2.17 1.58
N CYS A 182 -19.63 -2.98 1.98
CA CYS A 182 -19.84 -4.31 1.41
C CYS A 182 -20.43 -4.24 0.00
N GLY A 183 -19.73 -4.84 -0.97
CA GLY A 183 -20.15 -4.83 -2.38
C GLY A 183 -19.17 -4.03 -3.23
N PRO A 184 -19.02 -2.71 -3.00
CA PRO A 184 -17.95 -1.92 -3.60
C PRO A 184 -16.59 -2.53 -3.25
N PHE A 185 -16.36 -2.79 -1.96
CA PHE A 185 -15.26 -3.63 -1.51
C PHE A 185 -15.64 -5.11 -1.54
N LYS A 186 -14.65 -5.96 -1.81
CA LYS A 186 -14.82 -7.42 -1.91
C LYS A 186 -14.50 -8.13 -0.61
N THR A 187 -13.74 -7.49 0.27
CA THR A 187 -13.59 -7.91 1.66
C THR A 187 -13.83 -6.72 2.56
N VAL A 188 -14.64 -6.91 3.61
CA VAL A 188 -14.83 -5.95 4.69
C VAL A 188 -14.74 -6.71 6.00
N LEU A 189 -13.75 -6.41 6.81
CA LEU A 189 -13.56 -6.98 8.15
C LEU A 189 -13.56 -5.86 9.18
N GLY A 190 -13.94 -6.17 10.40
CA GLY A 190 -14.00 -5.23 11.51
C GLY A 190 -14.31 -5.96 12.81
N PRO A 191 -14.75 -5.24 13.85
CA PRO A 191 -15.01 -5.86 15.14
C PRO A 191 -16.04 -6.99 15.01
N GLY A 192 -15.69 -8.17 15.54
CA GLY A 192 -16.47 -9.39 15.41
C GLY A 192 -16.12 -10.31 14.24
N SER A 193 -15.27 -9.90 13.29
CA SER A 193 -14.79 -10.80 12.21
C SER A 193 -13.76 -11.79 12.74
N ASP A 194 -12.70 -11.27 13.38
CA ASP A 194 -11.67 -12.02 14.08
C ASP A 194 -10.90 -11.08 15.03
N ARG A 195 -9.94 -11.61 15.81
CA ARG A 195 -9.16 -10.84 16.77
C ARG A 195 -8.24 -9.77 16.16
N HIS A 196 -7.92 -9.87 14.87
CA HIS A 196 -6.98 -8.98 14.20
C HIS A 196 -7.65 -7.70 13.68
N HIS A 197 -8.98 -7.62 13.71
CA HIS A 197 -9.76 -6.50 13.16
C HIS A 197 -10.68 -5.86 14.22
N ASN A 198 -10.33 -5.97 15.50
CA ASN A 198 -11.16 -5.43 16.60
C ASN A 198 -11.10 -3.91 16.74
N ASP A 199 -10.08 -3.27 16.18
CA ASP A 199 -9.76 -1.85 16.36
C ASP A 199 -9.81 -1.04 15.05
N HIS A 200 -10.09 -1.69 13.92
CA HIS A 200 -10.18 -1.05 12.61
C HIS A 200 -11.12 -1.80 11.66
N LEU A 201 -11.57 -1.09 10.62
CA LEU A 201 -12.17 -1.68 9.44
C LEU A 201 -11.08 -1.97 8.42
N HIS A 202 -10.96 -3.22 8.01
CA HIS A 202 -10.14 -3.62 6.86
C HIS A 202 -11.02 -3.73 5.63
N VAL A 203 -10.64 -3.06 4.54
CA VAL A 203 -11.35 -3.13 3.26
C VAL A 203 -10.39 -3.45 2.13
N ASP A 204 -10.78 -4.38 1.25
CA ASP A 204 -9.97 -4.76 0.09
C ASP A 204 -10.81 -5.11 -1.16
N LEU A 205 -10.14 -5.17 -2.31
CA LEU A 205 -10.73 -5.58 -3.60
C LEU A 205 -10.30 -7.00 -4.01
N GLN A 206 -10.03 -7.89 -3.05
CA GLN A 206 -9.66 -9.27 -3.34
C GLN A 206 -10.74 -9.95 -4.20
N ARG A 207 -10.34 -10.57 -5.30
CA ARG A 207 -11.24 -11.42 -6.09
C ARG A 207 -11.48 -12.75 -5.36
N HIS A 208 -12.70 -12.98 -4.91
CA HIS A 208 -13.13 -14.25 -4.31
C HIS A 208 -13.58 -15.24 -5.37
N ARG A 209 -13.40 -16.55 -5.11
CA ARG A 209 -13.78 -17.62 -6.05
C ARG A 209 -15.29 -17.66 -6.33
N SER A 210 -16.11 -17.28 -5.34
CA SER A 210 -17.56 -17.19 -5.48
C SER A 210 -18.03 -16.00 -6.30
N GLY A 211 -17.15 -15.03 -6.61
CA GLY A 211 -17.52 -13.77 -7.25
C GLY A 211 -18.22 -12.75 -6.34
N GLY A 212 -18.65 -13.16 -5.14
CA GLY A 212 -19.29 -12.29 -4.14
C GLY A 212 -18.30 -11.57 -3.22
N SER A 213 -18.83 -10.73 -2.32
CA SER A 213 -18.05 -10.07 -1.26
C SER A 213 -18.07 -10.89 0.04
N TYR A 214 -16.95 -10.87 0.76
CA TYR A 214 -16.83 -11.42 2.11
C TYR A 214 -16.87 -10.27 3.12
N CYS A 215 -18.03 -10.07 3.73
CA CYS A 215 -18.24 -8.99 4.69
C CYS A 215 -18.63 -9.63 6.02
N ARG A 216 -17.78 -9.46 7.02
CA ARG A 216 -17.99 -9.98 8.36
C ARG A 216 -17.77 -8.87 9.32
#